data_AF-A0A518V9E3-F1
#
_entry.id   AF-A0A518V9E3-F1
#
_cell.length_a   1.000
_cell.length_b   1.000
_cell.length_c   1.000
_cell.angle_alpha   90.00
_cell.angle_beta   90.00
_cell.angle_gamma   90.00
#
_symmetry.space_group_name_H-M   'P 1'
#
loop_
_entity.id
_entity.type
_entity.pdbx_description
1 polymer ?
#
loop_
_entity_poly.entity_id
_entity_poly.type
_entity_poly.pdbx_seq_one_letter_code
_entity_poly.pdbx_strand_id
1 'polypeptide(L)'
;MMTREEIGAIRERAEDATVVVPIQTEIGNSGYGMHNAVVNAYHTDEQFIIREDIPKLLAEIERLQTNWRRLKEYVEGWRDKAFADHEAIEGEGARYFYGGRSGALTNVQDMINALEWEGEEC
;
A
#
# COMPACT_ATOMS: atom_id res chain seq x y z
N MET A 1 -2.69 3.95 -8.44
CA MET A 1 -2.90 3.59 -7.01
C MET A 1 -3.95 2.50 -6.92
N MET A 2 -3.78 1.52 -6.04
CA MET A 2 -4.81 0.50 -5.80
C MET A 2 -6.00 1.09 -5.05
N THR A 3 -7.19 0.69 -5.48
CA THR A 3 -8.47 1.00 -4.86
C THR A 3 -8.68 0.19 -3.58
N ARG A 4 -9.64 0.62 -2.76
CA ARG A 4 -10.00 -0.08 -1.52
C ARG A 4 -10.56 -1.47 -1.82
N GLU A 5 -11.27 -1.60 -2.93
CA GLU A 5 -11.85 -2.82 -3.44
C GLU A 5 -10.77 -3.81 -3.88
N GLU A 6 -9.73 -3.36 -4.57
CA GLU A 6 -8.59 -4.20 -4.98
C GLU A 6 -7.79 -4.72 -3.77
N ILE A 7 -7.55 -3.85 -2.78
CA ILE A 7 -6.90 -4.23 -1.52
C ILE A 7 -7.76 -5.24 -0.76
N GLY A 8 -9.09 -5.03 -0.71
CA GLY A 8 -10.04 -5.96 -0.12
C GLY A 8 -10.03 -7.32 -0.79
N ALA A 9 -10.03 -7.36 -2.13
CA ALA A 9 -10.01 -8.60 -2.90
C ALA A 9 -8.70 -9.39 -2.70
N ILE A 10 -7.55 -8.72 -2.52
CA ILE A 10 -6.29 -9.41 -2.20
C ILE A 10 -6.31 -9.94 -0.79
N ARG A 11 -6.85 -9.17 0.16
CA ARG A 11 -7.00 -9.60 1.56
C ARG A 11 -7.87 -10.86 1.65
N GLU A 12 -9.00 -10.87 0.99
CA GLU A 12 -9.91 -12.03 0.95
C GLU A 12 -9.23 -13.27 0.35
N ARG A 13 -8.52 -13.12 -0.77
CA ARG A 13 -7.75 -14.23 -1.37
C ARG A 13 -6.63 -14.73 -0.46
N ALA A 14 -5.96 -13.83 0.26
CA ALA A 14 -4.91 -14.19 1.20
C ALA A 14 -5.47 -14.93 2.42
N GLU A 15 -6.66 -14.56 2.89
CA GLU A 15 -7.38 -15.25 3.96
C GLU A 15 -7.87 -16.65 3.50
N ASP A 16 -8.43 -16.78 2.31
CA ASP A 16 -8.90 -18.06 1.76
C ASP A 16 -7.76 -19.06 1.51
N ALA A 17 -6.61 -18.57 1.03
CA ALA A 17 -5.38 -19.37 0.89
C ALA A 17 -4.84 -19.93 2.23
N THR A 18 -5.34 -19.46 3.37
CA THR A 18 -4.96 -19.94 4.71
C THR A 18 -5.92 -20.97 5.30
N VAL A 19 -7.02 -21.27 4.61
CA VAL A 19 -7.96 -22.33 4.99
C VAL A 19 -7.37 -23.67 4.56
N VAL A 20 -6.60 -24.28 5.46
CA VAL A 20 -6.14 -25.67 5.32
C VAL A 20 -7.37 -26.57 5.21
N VAL A 21 -7.62 -27.10 4.02
CA VAL A 21 -8.59 -28.20 3.85
C VAL A 21 -8.02 -29.40 4.60
N PRO A 22 -8.67 -29.90 5.67
CA PRO A 22 -8.26 -31.17 6.25
C PRO A 22 -8.46 -32.23 5.18
N ILE A 23 -7.37 -32.78 4.65
CA ILE A 23 -7.42 -33.98 3.81
C ILE A 23 -7.98 -35.09 4.70
N GLN A 24 -9.27 -35.37 4.58
CA GLN A 24 -9.83 -36.63 5.06
C GLN A 24 -9.28 -37.72 4.15
N THR A 25 -8.14 -38.29 4.53
CA THR A 25 -7.72 -39.57 3.98
C THR A 25 -8.70 -40.60 4.52
N GLU A 26 -9.54 -41.15 3.64
CA GLU A 26 -10.30 -42.36 3.97
C GLU A 26 -9.27 -43.44 4.32
N ILE A 27 -9.12 -43.72 5.62
CA ILE A 27 -8.31 -44.82 6.10
C ILE A 27 -9.03 -46.09 5.68
N GLY A 28 -8.63 -46.65 4.54
CA GLY A 28 -8.96 -48.01 4.16
C GLY A 28 -8.52 -48.94 5.28
N ASN A 29 -9.48 -49.67 5.87
CA ASN A 29 -9.24 -50.70 6.87
C ASN A 29 -8.37 -51.83 6.30
N SER A 30 -7.05 -51.67 6.31
CA SER A 30 -6.11 -52.78 6.24
C SER A 30 -5.41 -52.85 7.58
N GLY A 31 -5.87 -53.76 8.43
CA GLY A 31 -5.43 -53.86 9.81
C GLY A 31 -3.95 -54.17 9.92
N TYR A 32 -3.15 -53.19 10.30
CA TYR A 32 -1.88 -53.36 11.01
C TYR A 32 -1.54 -52.02 11.69
N GLY A 33 -1.40 -52.05 13.02
CA GLY A 33 -0.67 -51.07 13.83
C GLY A 33 -1.07 -49.60 13.69
N MET A 34 -1.88 -49.12 14.63
CA MET A 34 -2.12 -47.70 14.87
C MET A 34 -0.80 -46.95 15.13
N HIS A 35 -0.24 -46.34 14.09
CA HIS A 35 0.62 -45.17 14.23
C HIS A 35 -0.22 -43.96 13.82
N ASN A 36 -0.65 -43.18 14.81
CA ASN A 36 -1.08 -41.80 14.60
C ASN A 36 0.14 -40.99 14.17
N ALA A 37 0.60 -41.19 12.93
CA ALA A 37 1.46 -40.24 12.27
C ALA A 37 0.54 -39.10 11.85
N VAL A 38 0.39 -38.10 12.73
CA VAL A 38 -0.01 -36.76 12.31
C VAL A 38 1.13 -36.26 11.44
N VAL A 39 1.09 -36.61 10.15
CA VAL A 39 2.01 -36.09 9.15
C VAL A 39 1.59 -34.66 8.89
N ASN A 40 2.02 -33.77 9.79
CA ASN A 40 2.07 -32.32 9.60
C ASN A 40 3.21 -31.97 8.61
N ALA A 41 3.36 -32.75 7.53
CA ALA A 41 4.34 -32.49 6.50
C ALA A 41 3.62 -31.78 5.37
N TYR A 42 3.54 -30.45 5.47
CA TYR A 42 3.74 -29.45 4.40
C TYR A 42 3.48 -28.07 5.01
N HIS A 43 4.23 -27.71 6.06
CA HIS A 43 4.49 -26.29 6.32
C HIS A 43 5.61 -25.87 5.36
N THR A 44 5.26 -25.63 4.10
CA THR A 44 6.16 -24.90 3.22
C THR A 44 6.21 -23.46 3.71
N ASP A 45 7.40 -22.87 3.80
CA ASP A 45 7.61 -21.50 4.27
C ASP A 45 6.70 -20.47 3.55
N GLU A 46 6.30 -20.78 2.32
CA GLU A 46 5.32 -20.06 1.51
C GLU A 46 3.94 -19.88 2.20
N GLN A 47 3.43 -20.90 2.90
CA GLN A 47 2.15 -20.79 3.63
C GLN A 47 2.26 -19.89 4.87
N PHE A 48 3.45 -19.76 5.46
CA PHE A 48 3.69 -18.85 6.59
C PHE A 48 3.82 -17.38 6.10
N ILE A 49 4.52 -17.16 4.98
CA ILE A 49 4.64 -15.84 4.32
C ILE A 49 3.26 -15.28 3.93
N ILE A 50 2.38 -16.13 3.39
CA ILE A 50 1.01 -15.72 3.01
C ILE A 50 0.19 -15.27 4.24
N ARG A 51 0.39 -15.91 5.39
CA ARG A 51 -0.49 -15.80 6.56
C ARG A 51 -0.20 -14.58 7.44
N GLU A 52 1.06 -14.15 7.54
CA GLU A 52 1.44 -13.00 8.35
C GLU A 52 1.92 -11.79 7.56
N ASP A 53 2.61 -11.98 6.44
CA ASP A 53 3.29 -10.88 5.76
C ASP A 53 2.37 -10.15 4.78
N ILE A 54 1.45 -10.86 4.11
CA ILE A 54 0.48 -10.21 3.20
C ILE A 54 -0.41 -9.20 3.93
N PRO A 55 -1.05 -9.52 5.08
CA PRO A 55 -1.84 -8.53 5.81
C PRO A 55 -1.02 -7.30 6.26
N LYS A 56 0.23 -7.51 6.69
CA LYS A 56 1.15 -6.41 7.08
C LYS A 56 1.51 -5.54 5.87
N LEU A 57 1.80 -6.13 4.72
CA LEU A 57 2.09 -5.43 3.48
C LEU A 57 0.88 -4.64 2.98
N LEU A 58 -0.34 -5.21 3.04
CA LEU A 58 -1.56 -4.49 2.67
C LEU A 58 -1.83 -3.30 3.59
N ALA A 59 -1.66 -3.46 4.90
CA ALA A 59 -1.79 -2.35 5.85
C ALA A 59 -0.76 -1.25 5.59
N GLU A 60 0.47 -1.63 5.21
CA GLU A 60 1.51 -0.67 4.85
C GLU A 60 1.20 0.05 3.54
N ILE A 61 0.66 -0.66 2.53
CA ILE A 61 0.17 -0.05 1.28
C ILE A 61 -0.94 0.97 1.57
N GLU A 62 -1.94 0.62 2.39
CA GLU A 62 -3.02 1.54 2.78
C GLU A 62 -2.47 2.80 3.50
N ARG A 63 -1.50 2.60 4.41
CA ARG A 63 -0.82 3.68 5.13
C ARG A 63 -0.08 4.61 4.17
N LEU A 64 0.69 4.05 3.25
CA LEU A 64 1.46 4.79 2.25
C LEU A 64 0.54 5.55 1.29
N GLN A 65 -0.54 4.94 0.79
CA GLN A 65 -1.54 5.61 -0.05
C GLN A 65 -2.23 6.77 0.67
N THR A 66 -2.50 6.61 1.97
CA THR A 66 -3.08 7.69 2.79
C THR A 66 -2.09 8.83 2.96
N ASN A 67 -0.82 8.53 3.26
CA ASN A 67 0.22 9.55 3.39
C ASN A 67 0.50 10.25 2.06
N TRP A 68 0.50 9.51 0.96
CA TRP A 68 0.66 10.05 -0.39
C TRP A 68 -0.45 11.06 -0.71
N ARG A 69 -1.70 10.69 -0.49
CA ARG A 69 -2.85 11.60 -0.68
C ARG A 69 -2.72 12.89 0.13
N ARG A 70 -2.37 12.77 1.42
CA ARG A 70 -2.14 13.93 2.30
C ARG A 70 -1.01 14.83 1.79
N LEU A 71 0.07 14.24 1.29
CA LEU A 71 1.18 14.99 0.71
C LEU A 71 0.72 15.78 -0.52
N LYS A 72 -0.05 15.15 -1.42
CA LYS A 72 -0.60 15.83 -2.60
C LYS A 72 -1.46 17.03 -2.22
N GLU A 73 -2.45 16.80 -1.35
CA GLU A 73 -3.35 17.87 -0.86
C GLU A 73 -2.57 19.01 -0.17
N TYR A 74 -1.55 18.67 0.62
CA TYR A 74 -0.69 19.65 1.27
C TYR A 74 0.07 20.49 0.25
N VAL A 75 0.73 19.84 -0.73
CA VAL A 75 1.54 20.53 -1.73
C VAL A 75 0.68 21.45 -2.59
N GLU A 76 -0.46 20.97 -3.08
CA GLU A 76 -1.41 21.75 -3.87
C GLU A 76 -1.92 22.97 -3.08
N GLY A 77 -2.44 22.75 -1.88
CA GLY A 77 -3.01 23.82 -1.06
C GLY A 77 -1.97 24.89 -0.67
N TRP A 78 -0.75 24.48 -0.33
CA TRP A 78 0.31 25.43 0.01
C TRP A 78 0.89 26.15 -1.20
N ARG A 79 0.91 25.50 -2.38
CA ARG A 79 1.35 26.13 -3.62
C ARG A 79 0.39 27.24 -4.01
N ASP A 80 -0.91 26.93 -4.03
CA ASP A 80 -1.96 27.88 -4.39
C ASP A 80 -1.99 29.05 -3.41
N LYS A 81 -1.83 28.77 -2.11
CA LYS A 81 -1.68 29.82 -1.10
C LYS A 81 -0.43 30.67 -1.32
N ALA A 82 0.72 30.07 -1.61
CA ALA A 82 1.95 30.81 -1.87
C ALA A 82 1.84 31.69 -3.12
N PHE A 83 1.14 31.24 -4.16
CA PHE A 83 0.82 32.06 -5.32
C PHE A 83 -0.07 33.25 -4.96
N ALA A 84 -1.16 33.02 -4.22
CA ALA A 84 -2.07 34.08 -3.80
C ALA A 84 -1.36 35.12 -2.90
N ASP A 85 -0.54 34.67 -1.95
CA ASP A 85 0.25 35.53 -1.07
C ASP A 85 1.28 36.35 -1.87
N HIS A 86 1.90 35.77 -2.90
CA HIS A 86 2.80 36.49 -3.81
C HIS A 86 2.09 37.62 -4.56
N GLU A 87 0.87 37.38 -5.07
CA GLU A 87 0.09 38.38 -5.81
C GLU A 87 -0.43 39.51 -4.92
N ALA A 88 -0.88 39.18 -3.70
CA ALA A 88 -1.54 40.12 -2.80
C ALA A 88 -0.58 41.06 -2.05
N ILE A 89 0.71 40.71 -1.92
CA ILE A 89 1.64 41.47 -1.08
C ILE A 89 2.33 42.63 -1.83
N GLU A 90 2.35 43.78 -1.16
CA GLU A 90 3.14 44.95 -1.53
C GLU A 90 4.48 44.93 -0.77
N GLY A 91 5.54 44.50 -1.44
CA GLY A 91 6.90 44.51 -0.90
C GLY A 91 7.80 43.47 -1.57
N GLU A 92 8.95 43.92 -2.10
CA GLU A 92 9.86 43.06 -2.88
C GLU A 92 10.32 41.83 -2.10
N GLY A 93 10.74 41.97 -0.84
CA GLY A 93 11.24 40.85 -0.04
C GLY A 93 10.21 39.75 0.22
N ALA A 94 8.95 40.12 0.45
CA ALA A 94 7.87 39.16 0.64
C ALA A 94 7.46 38.49 -0.69
N ARG A 95 7.46 39.24 -1.80
CA ARG A 95 7.26 38.65 -3.14
C ARG A 95 8.34 37.63 -3.45
N TYR A 96 9.61 37.93 -3.22
CA TYR A 96 10.68 36.94 -3.43
C TYR A 96 10.49 35.68 -2.60
N PHE A 97 10.09 35.82 -1.33
CA PHE A 97 9.84 34.67 -0.45
C PHE A 97 8.69 33.79 -0.96
N TYR A 98 7.52 34.36 -1.23
CA TYR A 98 6.35 33.59 -1.67
C TYR A 98 6.48 33.05 -3.10
N GLY A 99 7.14 33.79 -3.98
CA GLY A 99 7.51 33.31 -5.32
C GLY A 99 8.47 32.12 -5.27
N GLY A 100 9.51 32.19 -4.43
CA GLY A 100 10.43 31.07 -4.21
C GLY A 100 9.75 29.84 -3.58
N ARG A 101 8.87 30.07 -2.61
CA ARG A 101 8.07 29.00 -1.98
C ARG A 101 7.12 28.33 -2.97
N SER A 102 6.44 29.13 -3.78
CA SER A 102 5.56 28.63 -4.84
C SER A 102 6.35 27.78 -5.83
N GLY A 103 7.49 28.26 -6.34
CA GLY A 103 8.34 27.50 -7.26
C GLY A 103 8.84 26.17 -6.67
N ALA A 104 9.24 26.17 -5.39
CA ALA A 104 9.64 24.93 -4.71
C ALA A 104 8.51 23.90 -4.62
N LEU A 105 7.28 24.34 -4.33
CA LEU A 105 6.12 23.46 -4.26
C LEU A 105 5.66 22.96 -5.63
N THR A 106 5.80 23.78 -6.69
CA THR A 106 5.58 23.34 -8.07
C THR A 106 6.52 22.20 -8.45
N ASN A 107 7.82 22.30 -8.14
CA ASN A 107 8.77 21.21 -8.41
C ASN A 107 8.39 19.91 -7.69
N VAL A 108 7.90 19.99 -6.45
CA VAL A 108 7.44 18.81 -5.71
C VAL A 108 6.20 18.22 -6.37
N GLN A 109 5.27 19.05 -6.84
CA GLN A 109 4.09 18.57 -7.56
C GLN A 109 4.43 17.92 -8.89
N ASP A 110 5.39 18.47 -9.64
CA ASP A 110 5.86 17.87 -10.89
C ASP A 110 6.46 16.48 -10.65
N MET A 111 7.23 16.31 -9.56
CA MET A 111 7.76 15.02 -9.15
C MET A 111 6.66 14.03 -8.75
N ILE A 112 5.64 14.49 -8.02
CA ILE A 112 4.47 13.68 -7.68
C ILE A 112 3.81 13.18 -8.98
N ASN A 113 3.54 14.09 -9.93
CA ASN A 113 2.90 13.74 -11.20
C ASN A 113 3.74 12.74 -12.02
N ALA A 114 5.07 12.92 -12.04
CA ALA A 114 5.98 12.00 -12.73
C ALA A 114 5.93 10.59 -12.12
N LEU A 115 5.95 10.48 -10.78
CA LEU A 115 5.86 9.19 -10.08
C LEU A 115 4.50 8.51 -10.27
N GLU A 116 3.41 9.29 -10.38
CA GLU A 116 2.10 8.73 -10.70
C GLU A 116 2.05 8.20 -12.12
N TRP A 117 2.65 8.92 -13.07
CA TRP A 117 2.74 8.47 -14.45
C TRP A 117 3.56 7.19 -14.61
N GLU A 118 4.74 7.10 -13.97
CA GLU A 118 5.54 5.85 -13.94
C GLU A 118 4.76 4.67 -13.37
N GLY A 119 3.90 4.92 -12.37
CA GLY A 119 3.04 3.91 -11.76
C GLY A 119 1.85 3.46 -12.61
N GLU A 120 1.46 4.23 -13.64
CA GLU A 120 0.41 3.85 -14.59
C GLU A 120 0.95 3.04 -15.78
N GLU A 121 2.26 3.11 -16.05
CA GLU A 121 2.92 2.35 -17.13
C GLU A 121 3.30 0.91 -16.76
N CYS A 122 3.21 0.54 -15.48
CA CYS A 122 3.52 -0.80 -14.94
C CYS A 122 2.28 -1.70 -14.80
#